data_AF-A0A9C8VYL3-F1
#
_entry.id   AF-A0A9C8VYL3-F1
#
_cell.length_a   1.000
_cell.length_b   1.000
_cell.length_c   1.000
_cell.angle_alpha   90.00
_cell.angle_beta   90.00
_cell.angle_gamma   90.00
#
_symmetry.space_group_name_H-M   'P 1'
#
loop_
_entity.id
_entity.type
_entity.pdbx_description
1 polymer ?
#
loop_
_entity_poly.entity_id
_entity_poly.type
_entity_poly.pdbx_seq_one_letter_code
_entity_poly.pdbx_strand_id
1 'polypeptide(L)'
;MTPVFDVPFLPEEEYVEFLAARAGELDSVHFAPAAIPGPGQPPRPAEPDAGGDLVTLLGRVPGPRRYLLLNSRFCAPEALVDASGLRGLVRTMRLYVEAGVLDGIVYSDHYLLQRLADLAPDLAVVLEAVPGVNCMLDSFPRIEGQLSWIRCTGFRAPAGIVLDRSLNRDLDRLAGVARQCRHRWPDMKIGVLANEGCLHYCPYRFSHDAYSSLARLQGQDHTYTLNRELGCLRILEEQPHRILQSPFIRPEDLELYLCHVDTVQLCGRSRGVPFLTRLLTAYIDRHFDGNLLDLLDSAHSLARRIHIDNSALSFDFASMLSGCDNRCDRCGFCLELFGSISCPQPAPLRENRAAVD
;
A
#
# COMPACT_ATOMS: atom_id res chain seq x y z
N MET A 1 -11.71 -2.01 19.74
CA MET A 1 -12.13 -0.84 18.92
C MET A 1 -12.58 -1.32 17.56
N THR A 2 -13.50 -0.65 16.86
CA THR A 2 -13.85 -1.02 15.48
C THR A 2 -12.77 -0.47 14.53
N PRO A 3 -12.07 -1.32 13.75
CA PRO A 3 -11.10 -0.84 12.77
C PRO A 3 -11.80 -0.02 11.69
N VAL A 4 -11.09 0.97 11.16
CA VAL A 4 -11.46 1.66 9.91
C VAL A 4 -10.33 1.49 8.90
N PHE A 5 -10.68 1.42 7.63
CA PHE A 5 -9.76 0.97 6.58
C PHE A 5 -9.34 2.10 5.63
N ASP A 6 -8.07 2.10 5.23
CA ASP A 6 -7.58 2.81 4.04
C ASP A 6 -7.45 1.82 2.89
N VAL A 7 -8.26 1.97 1.84
CA VAL A 7 -8.36 0.95 0.77
C VAL A 7 -8.08 1.52 -0.62
N PRO A 8 -7.57 0.71 -1.56
CA PRO A 8 -7.45 1.14 -2.94
C PRO A 8 -8.84 1.40 -3.52
N PHE A 9 -8.99 2.51 -4.23
CA PHE A 9 -10.15 2.79 -5.06
C PHE A 9 -9.85 2.41 -6.50
N LEU A 10 -10.79 1.69 -7.11
CA LEU A 10 -10.79 1.37 -8.53
C LEU A 10 -12.11 1.86 -9.14
N PRO A 11 -12.08 2.46 -10.35
CA PRO A 11 -13.26 3.06 -10.98
C PRO A 11 -14.15 2.02 -11.69
N GLU A 12 -14.41 0.87 -11.08
CA GLU A 12 -15.42 -0.08 -11.58
C GLU A 12 -16.70 0.00 -10.76
N GLU A 13 -17.83 0.10 -11.46
CA GLU A 13 -19.18 0.26 -10.91
C GLU A 13 -19.49 -0.66 -9.71
N GLU A 14 -19.26 -1.96 -9.87
CA GLU A 14 -19.53 -2.96 -8.83
C GLU A 14 -18.69 -2.72 -7.56
N TYR A 15 -17.45 -2.26 -7.70
CA TYR A 15 -16.58 -1.98 -6.57
C TYR A 15 -16.94 -0.66 -5.89
N VAL A 16 -17.33 0.36 -6.66
CA VAL A 16 -17.84 1.63 -6.14
C VAL A 16 -19.10 1.39 -5.29
N GLU A 17 -20.03 0.57 -5.77
CA GLU A 17 -21.22 0.17 -5.00
C GLU A 17 -20.85 -0.61 -3.73
N PHE A 18 -19.91 -1.55 -3.84
CA PHE A 18 -19.39 -2.32 -2.70
C PHE A 18 -18.78 -1.42 -1.60
N LEU A 19 -17.97 -0.43 -1.99
CA LEU A 19 -17.38 0.55 -1.07
C LEU A 19 -18.43 1.50 -0.49
N ALA A 20 -19.36 1.99 -1.30
CA ALA A 20 -20.43 2.88 -0.84
C ALA A 20 -21.30 2.20 0.24
N ALA A 21 -21.60 0.92 0.07
CA ALA A 21 -22.34 0.13 1.06
C ALA A 21 -21.60 -0.04 2.41
N ARG A 22 -20.27 0.16 2.42
CA ARG A 22 -19.36 -0.01 3.57
C ARG A 22 -18.68 1.29 3.98
N ALA A 23 -19.18 2.44 3.54
CA ALA A 23 -18.50 3.72 3.74
C ALA A 23 -18.24 4.05 5.23
N GLY A 24 -19.08 3.56 6.14
CA GLY A 24 -18.89 3.71 7.59
C GLY A 24 -17.69 2.93 8.18
N GLU A 25 -17.11 2.01 7.40
CA GLU A 25 -15.96 1.19 7.78
C GLU A 25 -14.66 1.74 7.15
N LEU A 26 -14.74 2.79 6.34
CA LEU A 26 -13.61 3.37 5.62
C LEU A 26 -13.16 4.68 6.29
N ASP A 27 -11.85 4.81 6.55
CA ASP A 27 -11.24 6.10 6.90
C ASP A 27 -10.87 6.87 5.63
N SER A 28 -10.31 6.17 4.65
CA SER A 28 -9.89 6.76 3.39
C SER A 28 -9.93 5.76 2.24
N VAL A 29 -9.91 6.32 1.03
CA VAL A 29 -9.64 5.59 -0.20
C VAL A 29 -8.51 6.26 -0.95
N HIS A 30 -7.67 5.46 -1.60
CA HIS A 30 -6.55 5.97 -2.38
C HIS A 30 -6.57 5.47 -3.83
N PHE A 31 -6.34 6.36 -4.78
CA PHE A 31 -6.43 6.08 -6.22
C PHE A 31 -5.26 6.67 -6.98
N ALA A 32 -4.92 6.10 -8.14
CA ALA A 32 -3.91 6.70 -9.00
C ALA A 32 -4.54 7.73 -9.94
N PRO A 33 -3.76 8.72 -10.40
CA PRO A 33 -4.19 9.58 -11.48
C PRO A 33 -4.44 8.75 -12.75
N ALA A 34 -5.38 9.22 -13.58
CA ALA A 34 -5.45 8.81 -14.98
C ALA A 34 -4.09 9.14 -15.62
N ALA A 35 -3.38 8.08 -16.03
CA ALA A 35 -2.04 8.07 -16.64
C ALA A 35 -1.19 9.36 -16.52
N ILE A 36 -0.22 9.39 -15.60
CA ILE A 36 0.91 10.33 -15.72
C ILE A 36 1.85 9.76 -16.80
N PRO A 37 2.06 10.45 -17.94
CA PRO A 37 2.97 9.96 -18.97
C PRO A 37 4.40 9.88 -18.45
N GLY A 38 5.11 8.81 -18.82
CA GLY A 38 6.56 8.75 -18.67
C GLY A 38 7.27 9.68 -19.68
N PRO A 39 8.48 10.18 -19.38
CA PRO A 39 9.24 10.98 -20.32
C PRO A 39 9.53 10.20 -21.61
N GLY A 40 9.23 10.81 -22.76
CA GLY A 40 9.49 10.22 -24.09
C GLY A 40 8.37 9.33 -24.62
N GLN A 41 7.27 9.13 -23.88
CA GLN A 41 6.07 8.53 -24.47
C GLN A 41 5.25 9.57 -25.22
N PRO A 42 4.73 9.26 -26.42
CA PRO A 42 3.61 10.03 -26.93
C PRO A 42 2.51 9.98 -25.87
N PRO A 43 1.73 11.06 -25.66
CA PRO A 43 0.55 10.97 -24.83
C PRO A 43 -0.22 9.74 -25.33
N ARG A 44 -0.43 8.74 -24.45
CA ARG A 44 -1.47 7.75 -24.74
C ARG A 44 -2.69 8.60 -25.08
N PRO A 45 -3.39 8.33 -26.21
CA PRO A 45 -4.58 9.08 -26.56
C PRO A 45 -5.38 9.19 -25.28
N ALA A 46 -5.61 10.43 -24.82
CA ALA A 46 -6.38 10.65 -23.62
C ALA A 46 -7.60 9.76 -23.78
N GLU A 47 -7.75 8.74 -22.93
CA GLU A 47 -9.01 8.04 -22.91
C GLU A 47 -10.04 9.14 -22.72
N PRO A 48 -10.96 9.31 -23.69
CA PRO A 48 -11.73 10.53 -23.81
C PRO A 48 -12.84 10.52 -22.75
N ASP A 49 -12.48 10.54 -21.46
CA ASP A 49 -13.36 10.92 -20.32
C ASP A 49 -12.67 10.98 -18.93
N ALA A 50 -11.34 10.89 -18.83
CA ALA A 50 -10.66 10.44 -17.61
C ALA A 50 -10.65 11.37 -16.35
N GLY A 51 -11.49 12.41 -16.32
CA GLY A 51 -11.69 13.27 -15.14
C GLY A 51 -13.14 13.35 -14.66
N GLY A 52 -14.11 13.41 -15.58
CA GLY A 52 -15.53 13.55 -15.24
C GLY A 52 -16.13 12.27 -14.66
N ASP A 53 -15.76 11.13 -15.24
CA ASP A 53 -16.22 9.82 -14.77
C ASP A 53 -15.65 9.51 -13.37
N LEU A 54 -14.33 9.69 -13.17
CA LEU A 54 -13.71 9.43 -11.87
C LEU A 54 -14.25 10.34 -10.75
N VAL A 55 -14.51 11.62 -11.04
CA VAL A 55 -15.16 12.54 -10.08
C VAL A 55 -16.53 12.00 -9.67
N THR A 56 -17.32 11.56 -10.65
CA THR A 56 -18.67 11.01 -10.40
C THR A 56 -18.59 9.75 -9.54
N LEU A 57 -17.69 8.83 -9.87
CA LEU A 57 -17.50 7.58 -9.14
C LEU A 57 -16.98 7.80 -7.71
N LEU A 58 -16.01 8.70 -7.51
CA LEU A 58 -15.52 9.07 -6.17
C LEU A 58 -16.59 9.76 -5.33
N GLY A 59 -17.48 10.54 -5.96
CA GLY A 59 -18.62 11.19 -5.30
C GLY A 59 -19.66 10.20 -4.76
N ARG A 60 -19.73 8.99 -5.31
CA ARG A 60 -20.66 7.92 -4.89
C ARG A 60 -20.23 7.18 -3.64
N VAL A 61 -19.00 7.39 -3.14
CA VAL A 61 -18.50 6.81 -1.88
C VAL A 61 -18.34 7.92 -0.83
N PRO A 62 -19.44 8.49 -0.29
CA PRO A 62 -19.37 9.60 0.66
C PRO A 62 -18.83 9.13 2.02
N GLY A 63 -18.07 9.97 2.73
CA GLY A 63 -17.53 9.64 4.06
C GLY A 63 -16.01 9.59 4.12
N PRO A 64 -15.34 8.61 3.47
CA PRO A 64 -13.89 8.46 3.55
C PRO A 64 -13.15 9.63 2.89
N ARG A 65 -11.95 9.93 3.39
CA ARG A 65 -11.00 10.84 2.73
C ARG A 65 -10.53 10.24 1.41
N ARG A 66 -10.19 11.08 0.45
CA ARG A 66 -9.78 10.68 -0.90
C ARG A 66 -8.37 11.17 -1.17
N TYR A 67 -7.47 10.22 -1.38
CA TYR A 67 -6.06 10.51 -1.58
C TYR A 67 -5.57 10.11 -2.98
N LEU A 68 -4.94 11.05 -3.68
CA LEU A 68 -4.26 10.77 -4.94
C LEU A 68 -2.87 10.17 -4.68
N LEU A 69 -2.63 8.96 -5.20
CA LEU A 69 -1.36 8.26 -5.08
C LEU A 69 -0.30 8.85 -6.03
N LEU A 70 0.70 9.50 -5.44
CA LEU A 70 1.93 9.99 -6.08
C LEU A 70 3.16 9.34 -5.41
N ASN A 71 3.07 8.03 -5.18
CA ASN A 71 4.00 7.25 -4.34
C ASN A 71 5.19 6.64 -5.11
N SER A 72 5.48 7.13 -6.31
CA SER A 72 6.73 6.80 -7.01
C SER A 72 7.92 7.21 -6.15
N ARG A 73 8.95 6.37 -6.13
CA ARG A 73 10.18 6.60 -5.34
C ARG A 73 10.96 7.79 -5.85
N PHE A 74 10.90 8.04 -7.16
CA PHE A 74 11.48 9.20 -7.81
C PHE A 74 10.69 9.57 -9.07
N CYS A 75 10.76 10.84 -9.45
CA CYS A 75 10.44 11.31 -10.79
C CYS A 75 11.71 11.49 -11.62
N ALA A 76 11.59 11.47 -12.95
CA ALA A 76 12.70 11.85 -13.83
C ALA A 76 13.16 13.29 -13.50
N PRO A 77 14.48 13.53 -13.31
CA PRO A 77 14.97 14.86 -12.95
C PRO A 77 14.53 15.96 -13.91
N GLU A 78 14.47 15.67 -15.21
CA GLU A 78 14.06 16.62 -16.25
C GLU A 78 12.61 17.06 -16.05
N ALA A 79 11.73 16.13 -15.65
CA ALA A 79 10.33 16.41 -15.37
C ALA A 79 10.15 17.32 -14.15
N LEU A 80 11.09 17.27 -13.19
CA LEU A 80 11.06 18.15 -12.01
C LEU A 80 11.66 19.53 -12.30
N VAL A 81 12.69 19.61 -13.15
CA VAL A 81 13.36 20.88 -13.50
C VAL A 81 12.48 21.74 -14.41
N ASP A 82 12.00 21.17 -15.52
CA ASP A 82 11.16 21.88 -16.50
C ASP A 82 9.72 22.02 -16.01
N ALA A 83 9.23 21.00 -15.28
CA ALA A 83 7.93 20.98 -14.61
C ALA A 83 6.71 21.13 -15.54
N SER A 84 6.87 21.20 -16.87
CA SER A 84 5.74 21.25 -17.81
C SER A 84 4.88 19.99 -17.74
N GLY A 85 5.51 18.83 -17.57
CA GLY A 85 4.84 17.53 -17.40
C GLY A 85 3.95 17.44 -16.16
N LEU A 86 4.16 18.30 -15.16
CA LEU A 86 3.34 18.35 -13.95
C LEU A 86 2.11 19.26 -14.08
N ARG A 87 2.02 20.11 -15.11
CA ARG A 87 0.89 21.02 -15.31
C ARG A 87 -0.42 20.28 -15.52
N GLY A 88 -0.38 19.15 -16.23
CA GLY A 88 -1.53 18.27 -16.42
C GLY A 88 -2.03 17.72 -15.07
N LEU A 89 -1.11 17.18 -14.26
CA LEU A 89 -1.41 16.69 -12.92
C LEU A 89 -2.00 17.79 -12.02
N VAL A 90 -1.42 19.00 -12.01
CA VAL A 90 -1.95 20.14 -11.26
C VAL A 90 -3.37 20.50 -11.70
N ARG A 91 -3.64 20.54 -13.01
CA ARG A 91 -4.99 20.80 -13.52
C ARG A 91 -5.99 19.74 -13.07
N THR A 92 -5.60 18.46 -13.11
CA THR A 92 -6.44 17.36 -12.64
C THR A 92 -6.70 17.46 -11.13
N MET A 93 -5.69 17.78 -10.32
CA MET A 93 -5.88 17.99 -8.88
C MET A 93 -6.83 19.15 -8.58
N ARG A 94 -6.73 20.28 -9.32
CA ARG A 94 -7.69 21.39 -9.19
C ARG A 94 -9.12 20.95 -9.45
N LEU A 95 -9.34 20.22 -10.54
CA LEU A 95 -10.67 19.67 -10.87
C LEU A 95 -11.23 18.82 -9.73
N TYR A 96 -10.41 17.95 -9.13
CA TYR A 96 -10.85 17.09 -8.04
C TYR A 96 -11.09 17.85 -6.73
N VAL A 97 -10.28 18.87 -6.42
CA VAL A 97 -10.52 19.76 -5.27
C VAL A 97 -11.80 20.56 -5.45
N GLU A 98 -12.01 21.15 -6.63
CA GLU A 98 -13.22 21.92 -6.97
C GLU A 98 -14.49 21.06 -6.88
N ALA A 99 -14.39 19.78 -7.25
CA ALA A 99 -15.48 18.81 -7.13
C ALA A 99 -15.63 18.20 -5.72
N GLY A 100 -14.75 18.53 -4.77
CA GLY A 100 -14.80 17.99 -3.40
C GLY A 100 -14.46 16.50 -3.29
N VAL A 101 -13.68 15.96 -4.23
CA VAL A 101 -13.30 14.53 -4.28
C VAL A 101 -11.80 14.29 -4.10
N LEU A 102 -11.05 15.28 -3.61
CA LEU A 102 -9.63 15.14 -3.27
C LEU A 102 -9.29 15.89 -1.99
N ASP A 103 -8.85 15.14 -0.97
CA ASP A 103 -8.47 15.67 0.35
C ASP A 103 -6.94 15.80 0.50
N GLY A 104 -6.17 15.04 -0.28
CA GLY A 104 -4.71 15.10 -0.23
C GLY A 104 -4.01 14.22 -1.24
N ILE A 105 -2.68 14.17 -1.12
CA ILE A 105 -1.80 13.32 -1.91
C ILE A 105 -1.03 12.36 -1.00
N VAL A 106 -0.84 11.12 -1.44
CA VAL A 106 0.08 10.17 -0.81
C VAL A 106 1.36 10.14 -1.63
N TYR A 107 2.45 10.67 -1.08
CA TYR A 107 3.70 10.88 -1.82
C TYR A 107 4.85 10.02 -1.26
N SER A 108 5.92 9.89 -2.05
CA SER A 108 7.16 9.24 -1.58
C SER A 108 8.44 9.94 -2.00
N ASP A 109 8.35 10.99 -2.82
CA ASP A 109 9.46 11.80 -3.28
C ASP A 109 9.28 13.27 -2.83
N HIS A 110 10.18 13.75 -1.96
CA HIS A 110 10.16 15.13 -1.48
C HIS A 110 10.48 16.16 -2.56
N TYR A 111 11.24 15.79 -3.61
CA TYR A 111 11.48 16.70 -4.73
C TYR A 111 10.20 16.97 -5.51
N LEU A 112 9.37 15.93 -5.70
CA LEU A 112 8.05 16.09 -6.30
C LEU A 112 7.15 16.95 -5.40
N LEU A 113 7.12 16.68 -4.09
CA LEU A 113 6.30 17.46 -3.15
C LEU A 113 6.65 18.96 -3.19
N GLN A 114 7.94 19.29 -3.09
CA GLN A 114 8.40 20.69 -3.19
C GLN A 114 8.04 21.30 -4.55
N ARG A 115 8.24 20.56 -5.64
CA ARG A 115 7.93 21.07 -6.97
C ARG A 115 6.44 21.36 -7.16
N LEU A 116 5.56 20.51 -6.60
CA LEU A 116 4.12 20.74 -6.63
C LEU A 116 3.72 21.97 -5.80
N ALA A 117 4.35 22.18 -4.64
CA ALA A 117 4.15 23.37 -3.82
C ALA A 117 4.51 24.66 -4.56
N ASP A 118 5.65 24.67 -5.28
CA ASP A 118 6.09 25.84 -6.04
C ASP A 118 5.15 26.14 -7.22
N LEU A 119 4.63 25.10 -7.88
CA LEU A 119 3.76 25.24 -9.05
C LEU A 119 2.32 25.59 -8.72
N ALA A 120 1.81 25.12 -7.57
CA ALA A 120 0.41 25.24 -7.18
C ALA A 120 0.29 25.48 -5.66
N PRO A 121 0.78 26.62 -5.14
CA PRO A 121 0.76 26.91 -3.72
C PRO A 121 -0.66 26.97 -3.14
N ASP A 122 -1.63 27.33 -3.96
CA ASP A 122 -3.05 27.34 -3.60
C ASP A 122 -3.64 25.92 -3.43
N LEU A 123 -3.11 24.91 -4.14
CA LEU A 123 -3.45 23.51 -3.87
C LEU A 123 -2.77 23.00 -2.60
N ALA A 124 -1.51 23.39 -2.38
CA ALA A 124 -0.77 22.98 -1.20
C ALA A 124 -1.51 23.38 0.10
N VAL A 125 -2.02 24.62 0.19
CA VAL A 125 -2.72 25.08 1.40
C VAL A 125 -4.03 24.34 1.70
N VAL A 126 -4.63 23.64 0.73
CA VAL A 126 -5.89 22.90 0.92
C VAL A 126 -5.72 21.39 1.00
N LEU A 127 -4.69 20.83 0.37
CA LEU A 127 -4.43 19.39 0.31
C LEU A 127 -3.51 18.93 1.45
N GLU A 128 -3.82 17.77 2.02
CA GLU A 128 -2.90 17.05 2.90
C GLU A 128 -1.74 16.44 2.09
N ALA A 129 -0.52 16.49 2.63
CA ALA A 129 0.61 15.70 2.14
C ALA A 129 0.86 14.52 3.08
N VAL A 130 0.43 13.33 2.67
CA VAL A 130 0.57 12.09 3.42
C VAL A 130 1.83 11.35 2.95
N PRO A 131 2.85 11.15 3.81
CA PRO A 131 3.96 10.26 3.45
C PRO A 131 3.42 8.83 3.29
N GLY A 132 3.59 8.26 2.11
CA GLY A 132 3.23 6.86 1.87
C GLY A 132 4.12 5.89 2.65
N VAL A 133 3.68 4.64 2.78
CA VAL A 133 4.43 3.56 3.46
C VAL A 133 5.88 3.40 2.94
N ASN A 134 6.13 3.76 1.68
CA ASN A 134 7.46 3.72 1.06
C ASN A 134 8.45 4.75 1.66
N CYS A 135 7.97 5.75 2.40
CA CYS A 135 8.82 6.63 3.22
C CYS A 135 9.41 5.93 4.45
N MET A 136 9.00 4.68 4.72
CA MET A 136 9.53 3.80 5.77
C MET A 136 9.48 4.44 7.16
N LEU A 137 8.31 4.91 7.58
CA LEU A 137 8.10 5.52 8.89
C LEU A 137 8.18 4.49 10.04
N ASP A 138 9.39 4.12 10.43
CA ASP A 138 9.70 3.05 11.40
C ASP A 138 10.13 3.56 12.79
N SER A 139 10.19 4.88 12.97
CA SER A 139 10.75 5.52 14.18
C SER A 139 10.24 6.95 14.32
N PHE A 140 10.08 7.40 15.57
CA PHE A 140 9.60 8.76 15.86
C PHE A 140 10.47 9.87 15.25
N PRO A 141 11.82 9.85 15.33
CA PRO A 141 12.65 10.88 14.69
C PRO A 141 12.48 10.96 13.16
N ARG A 142 12.27 9.81 12.50
CA ARG A 142 12.00 9.77 11.06
C ARG A 142 10.64 10.39 10.73
N ILE A 143 9.62 10.09 11.53
CA ILE A 143 8.28 10.67 11.40
C ILE A 143 8.33 12.19 11.61
N GLU A 144 8.99 12.65 12.69
CA GLU A 144 9.15 14.08 12.96
C GLU A 144 9.89 14.80 11.84
N GLY A 145 10.98 14.21 11.31
CA GLY A 145 11.69 14.75 10.17
C GLY A 145 10.80 14.90 8.93
N GLN A 146 10.02 13.86 8.60
CA GLN A 146 9.11 13.86 7.44
C GLN A 146 8.04 14.96 7.58
N LEU A 147 7.39 15.05 8.74
CA LEU A 147 6.37 16.06 9.01
C LEU A 147 6.95 17.49 9.07
N SER A 148 8.18 17.65 9.55
CA SER A 148 8.88 18.94 9.53
C SER A 148 9.09 19.44 8.10
N TRP A 149 9.54 18.57 7.19
CA TRP A 149 9.72 18.94 5.78
C TRP A 149 8.41 19.22 5.05
N ILE A 150 7.35 18.45 5.32
CA ILE A 150 6.01 18.75 4.78
C ILE A 150 5.59 20.18 5.15
N ARG A 151 5.78 20.58 6.41
CA ARG A 151 5.41 21.94 6.87
C ARG A 151 6.15 23.05 6.10
N CYS A 152 7.35 22.79 5.58
CA CYS A 152 8.11 23.75 4.80
C CYS A 152 7.56 23.94 3.37
N THR A 153 6.71 23.04 2.89
CA THR A 153 6.16 23.06 1.52
C THR A 153 4.81 23.79 1.42
N GLY A 154 4.21 24.19 2.55
CA GLY A 154 2.88 24.79 2.57
C GLY A 154 1.71 23.80 2.43
N PHE A 155 2.00 22.51 2.19
CA PHE A 155 0.99 21.46 2.28
C PHE A 155 0.43 21.32 3.69
N ARG A 156 -0.85 20.97 3.81
CA ARG A 156 -1.43 20.65 5.12
C ARG A 156 -0.76 19.39 5.69
N ALA A 157 -0.55 19.40 6.99
CA ALA A 157 -0.12 18.22 7.71
C ALA A 157 -1.17 17.10 7.54
N PRO A 158 -0.73 15.84 7.42
CA PRO A 158 -1.65 14.73 7.23
C PRO A 158 -2.48 14.47 8.49
N ALA A 159 -3.76 14.14 8.31
CA ALA A 159 -4.63 13.73 9.43
C ALA A 159 -4.28 12.32 9.95
N GLY A 160 -3.58 11.52 9.16
CA GLY A 160 -3.07 10.22 9.56
C GLY A 160 -1.81 9.82 8.81
N ILE A 161 -1.00 8.97 9.43
CA ILE A 161 0.21 8.40 8.83
C ILE A 161 0.17 6.88 8.89
N VAL A 162 0.79 6.23 7.91
CA VAL A 162 0.94 4.76 7.93
C VAL A 162 2.39 4.43 8.27
N LEU A 163 2.55 3.70 9.37
CA LEU A 163 3.83 3.26 9.87
C LEU A 163 4.42 2.17 8.97
N ASP A 164 5.75 2.06 8.98
CA ASP A 164 6.42 1.04 8.18
C ASP A 164 6.10 -0.36 8.70
N ARG A 165 5.80 -1.26 7.77
CA ARG A 165 5.53 -2.68 8.00
C ARG A 165 6.60 -3.40 8.83
N SER A 166 7.85 -2.92 8.89
CA SER A 166 8.85 -3.50 9.81
C SER A 166 8.41 -3.50 11.28
N LEU A 167 7.50 -2.61 11.67
CA LEU A 167 6.92 -2.56 13.01
C LEU A 167 5.81 -3.61 13.24
N ASN A 168 5.25 -4.23 12.19
CA ASN A 168 4.16 -5.19 12.35
C ASN A 168 4.60 -6.50 13.03
N ARG A 169 5.92 -6.77 13.10
CA ARG A 169 6.52 -7.92 13.81
C ARG A 169 7.30 -7.50 15.06
N ASP A 170 7.08 -6.29 15.55
CA ASP A 170 7.69 -5.75 16.76
C ASP A 170 6.66 -4.85 17.47
N LEU A 171 5.71 -5.48 18.16
CA LEU A 171 4.59 -4.80 18.83
C LEU A 171 5.07 -3.82 19.91
N ASP A 172 6.17 -4.11 20.59
CA ASP A 172 6.75 -3.21 21.59
C ASP A 172 7.28 -1.92 20.94
N ARG A 173 8.00 -2.04 19.82
CA ARG A 173 8.46 -0.86 19.07
C ARG A 173 7.31 -0.12 18.42
N LEU A 174 6.31 -0.83 17.86
CA LEU A 174 5.08 -0.23 17.35
C LEU A 174 4.39 0.61 18.44
N ALA A 175 4.18 0.02 19.61
CA ALA A 175 3.57 0.70 20.76
C ALA A 175 4.39 1.90 21.23
N GLY A 176 5.72 1.79 21.22
CA GLY A 176 6.64 2.89 21.54
C GLY A 176 6.50 4.06 20.58
N VAL A 177 6.58 3.80 19.27
CA VAL A 177 6.46 4.82 18.23
C VAL A 177 5.06 5.46 18.26
N ALA A 178 3.99 4.66 18.31
CA ALA A 178 2.62 5.15 18.37
C ALA A 178 2.39 6.06 19.59
N ARG A 179 2.93 5.71 20.76
CA ARG A 179 2.82 6.53 21.98
C ARG A 179 3.54 7.86 21.84
N GLN A 180 4.75 7.88 21.27
CA GLN A 180 5.48 9.11 21.01
C GLN A 180 4.73 10.01 20.02
N CYS A 181 4.18 9.44 18.95
CA CYS A 181 3.36 10.16 17.99
C CYS A 181 2.11 10.75 18.64
N ARG A 182 1.33 9.97 19.40
CA ARG A 182 0.12 10.45 20.09
C ARG A 182 0.42 11.53 21.13
N HIS A 183 1.54 11.44 21.83
CA HIS A 183 1.98 12.51 22.73
C HIS A 183 2.30 13.81 21.98
N ARG A 184 2.95 13.71 20.81
CA ARG A 184 3.37 14.89 20.02
C ARG A 184 2.26 15.49 19.16
N TRP A 185 1.36 14.65 18.66
CA TRP A 185 0.25 14.96 17.75
C TRP A 185 -0.99 14.15 18.18
N PRO A 186 -1.75 14.63 19.19
CA PRO A 186 -2.88 13.89 19.76
C PRO A 186 -3.99 13.54 18.77
N ASP A 187 -4.18 14.38 17.75
CA ASP A 187 -5.25 14.21 16.76
C ASP A 187 -4.81 13.41 15.52
N MET A 188 -3.53 13.05 15.41
CA MET A 188 -3.02 12.33 14.23
C MET A 188 -3.31 10.84 14.35
N LYS A 189 -4.02 10.29 13.37
CA LYS A 189 -4.27 8.85 13.28
C LYS A 189 -2.99 8.09 12.94
N ILE A 190 -2.81 6.95 13.57
CA ILE A 190 -1.68 6.04 13.32
C ILE A 190 -2.22 4.81 12.60
N GLY A 191 -1.67 4.48 11.44
CA GLY A 191 -2.07 3.34 10.64
C GLY A 191 -0.95 2.34 10.42
N VAL A 192 -1.32 1.14 9.99
CA VAL A 192 -0.40 0.07 9.55
C VAL A 192 -0.84 -0.51 8.21
N LEU A 193 0.11 -0.92 7.38
CA LEU A 193 -0.16 -1.67 6.15
C LEU A 193 -0.21 -3.17 6.47
N ALA A 194 -1.32 -3.84 6.18
CA ALA A 194 -1.55 -5.20 6.68
C ALA A 194 -1.20 -6.32 5.70
N ASN A 195 -1.47 -6.18 4.39
CA ASN A 195 -1.52 -7.34 3.49
C ASN A 195 -0.46 -7.35 2.37
N GLU A 196 0.65 -6.61 2.52
CA GLU A 196 1.63 -6.49 1.42
C GLU A 196 2.29 -7.83 1.05
N GLY A 197 2.75 -8.61 2.05
CA GLY A 197 3.35 -9.93 1.82
C GLY A 197 4.86 -9.94 1.47
N CYS A 198 5.58 -8.83 1.67
CA CYS A 198 7.03 -8.77 1.40
C CYS A 198 7.86 -9.67 2.32
N LEU A 199 9.09 -10.00 1.91
CA LEU A 199 10.07 -10.63 2.81
C LEU A 199 10.30 -9.77 4.06
N HIS A 200 10.47 -10.42 5.21
CA HIS A 200 10.92 -9.74 6.43
C HIS A 200 12.31 -9.14 6.22
N TYR A 201 12.50 -7.86 6.58
CA TYR A 201 13.71 -7.08 6.27
C TYR A 201 14.19 -7.23 4.81
N CYS A 202 13.26 -7.18 3.84
CA CYS A 202 13.55 -7.40 2.43
C CYS A 202 14.74 -6.54 1.93
N PRO A 203 15.88 -7.15 1.54
CA PRO A 203 17.05 -6.40 1.09
C PRO A 203 16.82 -5.74 -0.28
N TYR A 204 15.83 -6.22 -1.04
CA TYR A 204 15.50 -5.71 -2.36
C TYR A 204 14.58 -4.48 -2.33
N ARG A 205 14.04 -4.07 -1.17
CA ARG A 205 12.95 -3.07 -1.11
C ARG A 205 13.29 -1.78 -1.86
N PHE A 206 14.44 -1.18 -1.54
CA PHE A 206 14.82 0.10 -2.14
C PHE A 206 14.92 0.01 -3.67
N SER A 207 15.60 -1.02 -4.17
CA SER A 207 15.75 -1.24 -5.62
C SER A 207 14.43 -1.63 -6.28
N HIS A 208 13.58 -2.43 -5.62
CA HIS A 208 12.26 -2.79 -6.11
C HIS A 208 11.37 -1.54 -6.27
N ASP A 209 11.29 -0.68 -5.27
CA ASP A 209 10.51 0.56 -5.34
C ASP A 209 11.06 1.49 -6.45
N ALA A 210 12.38 1.54 -6.60
CA ALA A 210 13.04 2.29 -7.67
C ALA A 210 12.75 1.71 -9.07
N TYR A 211 12.85 0.38 -9.26
CA TYR A 211 12.53 -0.27 -10.53
C TYR A 211 11.05 -0.14 -10.89
N SER A 212 10.15 -0.17 -9.91
CA SER A 212 8.72 0.10 -10.14
C SER A 212 8.49 1.53 -10.63
N SER A 213 9.24 2.49 -10.08
CA SER A 213 9.20 3.88 -10.53
C SER A 213 9.79 4.03 -11.93
N LEU A 214 10.89 3.35 -12.22
CA LEU A 214 11.53 3.34 -13.55
C LEU A 214 10.61 2.70 -14.61
N ALA A 215 9.97 1.59 -14.29
CA ALA A 215 9.03 0.92 -15.18
C ALA A 215 7.88 1.85 -15.60
N ARG A 216 7.36 2.66 -14.66
CA ARG A 216 6.37 3.69 -14.96
C ARG A 216 6.92 4.75 -15.91
N LEU A 217 8.15 5.20 -15.71
CA LEU A 217 8.79 6.21 -16.56
C LEU A 217 9.07 5.69 -17.97
N GLN A 218 9.47 4.43 -18.10
CA GLN A 218 9.83 3.83 -19.39
C GLN A 218 8.63 3.21 -20.11
N GLY A 219 7.53 2.92 -19.39
CA GLY A 219 6.39 2.15 -19.92
C GLY A 219 6.70 0.68 -20.16
N GLN A 220 7.80 0.19 -19.60
CA GLN A 220 8.25 -1.19 -19.72
C GLN A 220 8.38 -1.77 -18.32
N ASP A 221 7.53 -2.74 -17.99
CA ASP A 221 7.54 -3.36 -16.67
C ASP A 221 8.26 -4.71 -16.68
N HIS A 222 9.52 -4.68 -16.25
CA HIS A 222 10.33 -5.89 -16.02
C HIS A 222 10.40 -6.28 -14.55
N THR A 223 9.66 -5.60 -13.66
CA THR A 223 9.81 -5.79 -12.21
C THR A 223 9.48 -7.21 -11.76
N TYR A 224 8.44 -7.83 -12.33
CA TYR A 224 8.10 -9.22 -12.04
C TYR A 224 9.22 -10.17 -12.41
N THR A 225 9.76 -10.06 -13.63
CA THR A 225 10.86 -10.90 -14.13
C THR A 225 12.11 -10.73 -13.27
N LEU A 226 12.51 -9.49 -12.97
CA LEU A 226 13.65 -9.21 -12.09
C LEU A 226 13.47 -9.84 -10.70
N ASN A 227 12.29 -9.67 -10.09
CA ASN A 227 12.02 -10.21 -8.77
C ASN A 227 12.00 -11.75 -8.75
N ARG A 228 11.49 -12.39 -9.82
CA ARG A 228 11.46 -13.85 -9.97
C ARG A 228 12.84 -14.43 -10.23
N GLU A 229 13.66 -13.78 -11.04
CA GLU A 229 14.94 -14.35 -11.49
C GLU A 229 16.09 -14.01 -10.54
N LEU A 230 16.06 -12.81 -9.94
CA LEU A 230 17.17 -12.25 -9.16
C LEU A 230 16.76 -11.81 -7.74
N GLY A 231 15.47 -11.64 -7.47
CA GLY A 231 14.96 -10.93 -6.30
C GLY A 231 14.18 -11.76 -5.29
N CYS A 232 13.24 -11.10 -4.61
CA CYS A 232 12.51 -11.67 -3.48
C CYS A 232 11.59 -12.84 -3.85
N LEU A 233 11.01 -12.84 -5.06
CA LEU A 233 10.14 -13.92 -5.50
C LEU A 233 10.94 -15.21 -5.70
N ARG A 234 12.18 -15.12 -6.21
CA ARG A 234 13.10 -16.27 -6.28
C ARG A 234 13.25 -16.94 -4.91
N ILE A 235 13.50 -16.14 -3.87
CA ILE A 235 13.69 -16.63 -2.51
C ILE A 235 12.42 -17.30 -1.99
N LEU A 236 11.24 -16.70 -2.23
CA LEU A 236 9.97 -17.31 -1.82
C LEU A 236 9.64 -18.57 -2.62
N GLU A 237 10.10 -18.70 -3.86
CA GLU A 237 9.95 -19.94 -4.64
C GLU A 237 10.89 -21.06 -4.13
N GLU A 238 12.11 -20.73 -3.74
CA GLU A 238 13.09 -21.69 -3.21
C GLU A 238 12.82 -22.03 -1.72
N GLN A 239 12.34 -21.06 -0.94
CA GLN A 239 12.15 -21.13 0.52
C GLN A 239 10.79 -20.54 0.92
N PRO A 240 9.66 -21.19 0.55
CA PRO A 240 8.32 -20.62 0.71
C PRO A 240 7.90 -20.39 2.17
N HIS A 241 8.45 -21.15 3.11
CA HIS A 241 8.24 -20.96 4.55
C HIS A 241 8.60 -19.55 5.05
N ARG A 242 9.47 -18.82 4.33
CA ARG A 242 9.81 -17.42 4.66
C ARG A 242 8.62 -16.47 4.56
N ILE A 243 7.55 -16.84 3.87
CA ILE A 243 6.33 -16.02 3.84
C ILE A 243 5.73 -15.87 5.24
N LEU A 244 5.88 -16.86 6.13
CA LEU A 244 5.39 -16.77 7.51
C LEU A 244 6.15 -15.71 8.33
N GLN A 245 7.37 -15.36 7.93
CA GLN A 245 8.15 -14.28 8.54
C GLN A 245 7.68 -12.89 8.07
N SER A 246 7.01 -12.83 6.91
CA SER A 246 6.54 -11.59 6.32
C SER A 246 5.74 -10.76 7.33
N PRO A 247 5.93 -9.43 7.37
CA PRO A 247 5.23 -8.57 8.32
C PRO A 247 3.77 -8.29 7.94
N PHE A 248 3.05 -9.28 7.41
CA PHE A 248 1.61 -9.18 7.24
C PHE A 248 0.89 -9.24 8.60
N ILE A 249 -0.30 -8.68 8.63
CA ILE A 249 -1.25 -8.78 9.75
C ILE A 249 -2.46 -9.55 9.20
N ARG A 250 -2.88 -10.65 9.84
CA ARG A 250 -4.11 -11.32 9.40
C ARG A 250 -5.35 -10.58 9.92
N PRO A 251 -6.52 -10.76 9.29
CA PRO A 251 -7.79 -10.32 9.86
C PRO A 251 -7.99 -10.74 11.32
N GLU A 252 -7.62 -11.97 11.66
CA GLU A 252 -7.75 -12.53 13.00
C GLU A 252 -6.81 -11.88 14.02
N ASP A 253 -5.66 -11.38 13.58
CA ASP A 253 -4.62 -10.82 14.46
C ASP A 253 -4.83 -9.31 14.73
N LEU A 254 -5.82 -8.67 14.08
CA LEU A 254 -6.03 -7.21 14.13
C LEU A 254 -6.12 -6.64 15.55
N GLU A 255 -6.76 -7.36 16.48
CA GLU A 255 -6.97 -6.87 17.85
C GLU A 255 -5.64 -6.57 18.58
N LEU A 256 -4.56 -7.29 18.24
CA LEU A 256 -3.22 -7.04 18.79
C LEU A 256 -2.68 -5.65 18.41
N TYR A 257 -3.16 -5.07 17.31
CA TYR A 257 -2.68 -3.82 16.77
C TYR A 257 -3.59 -2.64 17.15
N LEU A 258 -4.90 -2.88 17.29
CA LEU A 258 -5.92 -1.82 17.48
C LEU A 258 -5.81 -1.06 18.81
N CYS A 259 -5.01 -1.52 19.76
CA CYS A 259 -4.65 -0.74 20.96
C CYS A 259 -3.55 0.31 20.68
N HIS A 260 -2.82 0.16 19.57
CA HIS A 260 -1.69 1.01 19.17
C HIS A 260 -1.98 1.84 17.93
N VAL A 261 -2.94 1.42 17.10
CA VAL A 261 -3.24 2.04 15.80
C VAL A 261 -4.73 2.33 15.67
N ASP A 262 -5.07 3.24 14.77
CA ASP A 262 -6.42 3.76 14.52
C ASP A 262 -6.96 3.32 13.14
N THR A 263 -6.06 3.09 12.17
CA THR A 263 -6.43 2.71 10.79
C THR A 263 -5.63 1.49 10.30
N VAL A 264 -6.23 0.73 9.38
CA VAL A 264 -5.57 -0.40 8.71
C VAL A 264 -5.57 -0.14 7.21
N GLN A 265 -4.39 0.05 6.63
CA GLN A 265 -4.23 0.19 5.19
C GLN A 265 -4.17 -1.18 4.52
N LEU A 266 -4.91 -1.32 3.43
CA LEU A 266 -4.90 -2.47 2.54
C LEU A 266 -4.30 -2.06 1.19
N CYS A 267 -3.56 -2.97 0.55
CA CYS A 267 -2.97 -2.80 -0.77
C CYS A 267 -3.40 -3.91 -1.74
N GLY A 268 -2.84 -3.90 -2.95
CA GLY A 268 -3.24 -4.80 -4.03
C GLY A 268 -4.16 -4.19 -5.07
N ARG A 269 -4.03 -2.89 -5.33
CA ARG A 269 -4.79 -2.19 -6.39
C ARG A 269 -4.68 -2.87 -7.76
N SER A 270 -3.52 -3.44 -8.09
CA SER A 270 -3.28 -4.15 -9.36
C SER A 270 -3.92 -5.55 -9.44
N ARG A 271 -4.55 -6.02 -8.34
CA ARG A 271 -5.13 -7.35 -8.22
C ARG A 271 -6.61 -7.40 -8.64
N GLY A 272 -7.22 -6.24 -8.83
CA GLY A 272 -8.59 -6.07 -9.31
C GLY A 272 -9.67 -6.25 -8.25
N VAL A 273 -10.91 -5.94 -8.65
CA VAL A 273 -12.11 -5.92 -7.79
C VAL A 273 -12.33 -7.22 -7.00
N PRO A 274 -12.19 -8.45 -7.59
CA PRO A 274 -12.46 -9.67 -6.84
C PRO A 274 -11.49 -9.89 -5.68
N PHE A 275 -10.23 -9.46 -5.83
CA PHE A 275 -9.24 -9.53 -4.75
C PHE A 275 -9.57 -8.53 -3.65
N LEU A 276 -9.80 -7.26 -4.01
CA LEU A 276 -10.06 -6.20 -3.03
C LEU A 276 -11.35 -6.43 -2.26
N THR A 277 -12.40 -6.91 -2.92
CA THR A 277 -13.69 -7.24 -2.30
C THR A 277 -13.53 -8.33 -1.24
N ARG A 278 -12.85 -9.44 -1.58
CA ARG A 278 -12.57 -10.53 -0.64
C ARG A 278 -11.68 -10.05 0.51
N LEU A 279 -10.63 -9.29 0.19
CA LEU A 279 -9.69 -8.77 1.17
C LEU A 279 -10.41 -7.87 2.19
N LEU A 280 -11.13 -6.85 1.72
CA LEU A 280 -11.83 -5.93 2.62
C LEU A 280 -12.88 -6.68 3.45
N THR A 281 -13.66 -7.58 2.83
CA THR A 281 -14.65 -8.41 3.56
C THR A 281 -13.98 -9.21 4.68
N ALA A 282 -12.87 -9.89 4.40
CA ALA A 282 -12.14 -10.65 5.41
C ALA A 282 -11.69 -9.79 6.61
N TYR A 283 -11.19 -8.59 6.36
CA TYR A 283 -10.73 -7.67 7.41
C TYR A 283 -11.89 -7.07 8.22
N ILE A 284 -13.03 -6.79 7.60
CA ILE A 284 -14.25 -6.34 8.28
C ILE A 284 -14.76 -7.46 9.19
N ASP A 285 -14.87 -8.67 8.65
CA ASP A 285 -15.36 -9.85 9.37
C ASP A 285 -14.35 -10.38 10.41
N ARG A 286 -13.11 -9.85 10.39
CA ARG A 286 -11.97 -10.27 11.22
C ARG A 286 -11.67 -11.77 11.10
N HIS A 287 -11.97 -12.33 9.94
CA HIS A 287 -11.84 -13.74 9.69
C HIS A 287 -11.66 -14.03 8.20
N PHE A 288 -10.83 -15.02 7.91
CA PHE A 288 -10.67 -15.56 6.59
C PHE A 288 -10.47 -17.08 6.64
N ASP A 289 -11.37 -17.82 6.00
CA ASP A 289 -11.19 -19.25 5.76
C ASP A 289 -10.68 -19.48 4.34
N GLY A 290 -9.51 -20.11 4.21
CA GLY A 290 -8.88 -20.40 2.92
C GLY A 290 -7.36 -20.24 2.89
N ASN A 291 -6.82 -20.05 1.69
CA ASN A 291 -5.38 -19.91 1.47
C ASN A 291 -4.89 -18.53 1.96
N LEU A 292 -4.05 -18.47 2.99
CA LEU A 292 -3.45 -17.21 3.49
C LEU A 292 -2.88 -16.34 2.35
N LEU A 293 -2.28 -16.97 1.34
CA LEU A 293 -1.65 -16.26 0.22
C LEU A 293 -2.65 -15.48 -0.65
N ASP A 294 -3.95 -15.80 -0.59
CA ASP A 294 -5.01 -15.09 -1.32
C ASP A 294 -5.37 -13.74 -0.71
N LEU A 295 -4.86 -13.43 0.49
CA LEU A 295 -4.94 -12.12 1.14
C LEU A 295 -3.72 -11.23 0.82
N LEU A 296 -2.59 -11.82 0.44
CA LEU A 296 -1.33 -11.10 0.33
C LEU A 296 -1.08 -10.59 -1.11
N ASP A 297 -0.85 -9.29 -1.25
CA ASP A 297 -0.64 -8.65 -2.57
C ASP A 297 0.55 -9.25 -3.33
N SER A 298 1.71 -9.35 -2.68
CA SER A 298 2.94 -9.81 -3.33
C SER A 298 3.07 -11.34 -3.45
N ALA A 299 2.11 -12.12 -2.96
CA ALA A 299 2.22 -13.58 -2.89
C ALA A 299 1.42 -14.34 -3.96
N HIS A 300 0.81 -13.65 -4.93
CA HIS A 300 -0.05 -14.27 -5.94
C HIS A 300 0.59 -15.42 -6.73
N SER A 301 1.86 -15.26 -7.15
CA SER A 301 2.56 -16.31 -7.89
C SER A 301 2.74 -17.57 -7.05
N LEU A 302 2.94 -17.41 -5.74
CA LEU A 302 3.05 -18.50 -4.79
C LEU A 302 1.68 -19.13 -4.49
N ALA A 303 0.62 -18.33 -4.37
CA ALA A 303 -0.76 -18.78 -4.14
C ALA A 303 -1.24 -19.81 -5.18
N ARG A 304 -0.78 -19.67 -6.43
CA ARG A 304 -1.08 -20.61 -7.53
C ARG A 304 -0.43 -22.00 -7.39
N ARG A 305 0.54 -22.14 -6.48
CA ARG A 305 1.37 -23.34 -6.34
C ARG A 305 1.26 -23.95 -4.96
N ILE A 306 0.94 -23.15 -3.95
CA ILE A 306 0.92 -23.53 -2.55
C ILE A 306 -0.35 -22.99 -1.91
N HIS A 307 -1.03 -23.85 -1.18
CA HIS A 307 -2.09 -23.48 -0.25
C HIS A 307 -1.51 -23.51 1.16
N ILE A 308 -1.63 -22.40 1.88
CA ILE A 308 -1.32 -22.31 3.31
C ILE A 308 -2.65 -22.13 4.03
N ASP A 309 -3.06 -23.11 4.83
CA ASP A 309 -4.31 -23.05 5.58
C ASP A 309 -4.25 -21.92 6.61
N ASN A 310 -5.03 -20.86 6.39
CA ASN A 310 -5.09 -19.71 7.29
C ASN A 310 -5.60 -20.08 8.68
N SER A 311 -6.53 -21.05 8.76
CA SER A 311 -7.15 -21.47 10.01
C SER A 311 -6.21 -22.27 10.91
N ALA A 312 -5.19 -22.90 10.32
CA ALA A 312 -4.19 -23.67 11.03
C ALA A 312 -3.13 -22.80 11.74
N LEU A 313 -3.06 -21.51 11.43
CA LEU A 313 -2.25 -20.55 12.16
C LEU A 313 -2.94 -20.15 13.46
N SER A 314 -2.36 -20.53 14.60
CA SER A 314 -2.92 -20.24 15.93
C SER A 314 -3.12 -18.75 16.19
N PHE A 315 -4.01 -18.41 17.13
CA PHE A 315 -4.23 -17.03 17.57
C PHE A 315 -2.96 -16.38 18.17
N ASP A 316 -2.04 -17.19 18.68
CA ASP A 316 -0.76 -16.73 19.24
C ASP A 316 0.34 -16.52 18.19
N PHE A 317 0.10 -16.84 16.92
CA PHE A 317 1.11 -16.74 15.86
C PHE A 317 1.75 -15.34 15.78
N ALA A 318 0.93 -14.28 15.71
CA ALA A 318 1.42 -12.92 15.62
C ALA A 318 2.19 -12.49 16.89
N SER A 319 1.67 -12.83 18.07
CA SER A 319 2.32 -12.56 19.36
C SER A 319 3.68 -13.26 19.47
N MET A 320 3.76 -14.52 19.06
CA MET A 320 5.00 -15.30 19.04
C MET A 320 6.03 -14.67 18.10
N LEU A 321 5.63 -14.27 16.90
CA LEU A 321 6.53 -13.64 15.95
C LEU A 321 6.95 -12.23 16.38
N SER A 322 6.15 -11.53 17.19
CA SER A 322 6.55 -10.26 17.78
C SER A 322 7.74 -10.37 18.75
N GLY A 323 7.94 -11.55 19.36
CA GLY A 323 9.09 -11.83 20.24
C GLY A 323 10.24 -12.54 19.53
N CYS A 324 10.17 -12.72 18.21
CA CYS A 324 11.16 -13.48 17.45
C CYS A 324 12.49 -12.71 17.31
N ASP A 325 13.61 -13.36 17.64
CA ASP A 325 14.95 -12.80 17.48
C ASP A 325 15.56 -13.04 16.08
N ASN A 326 14.78 -13.66 15.18
CA ASN A 326 15.13 -14.01 13.80
C ASN A 326 16.31 -14.99 13.64
N ARG A 327 16.73 -15.70 14.70
CA ARG A 327 17.77 -16.76 14.62
C ARG A 327 17.19 -18.08 14.11
N CYS A 328 16.72 -18.06 12.87
CA CYS A 328 16.00 -19.16 12.24
C CYS A 328 16.86 -20.42 12.03
N ASP A 329 18.19 -20.26 11.99
CA ASP A 329 19.17 -21.36 11.98
C ASP A 329 19.12 -22.21 13.25
N ARG A 330 18.58 -21.66 14.36
CA ARG A 330 18.46 -22.35 15.65
C ARG A 330 17.03 -22.79 15.97
N CYS A 331 16.03 -22.04 15.53
CA CYS A 331 14.65 -22.30 15.93
C CYS A 331 13.89 -23.24 14.99
N GLY A 332 14.07 -23.15 13.67
CA GLY A 332 13.33 -23.96 12.69
C GLY A 332 11.80 -23.71 12.62
N PHE A 333 11.22 -22.94 13.54
CA PHE A 333 9.77 -22.84 13.75
C PHE A 333 8.95 -22.57 12.48
N CYS A 334 9.29 -21.52 11.72
CA CYS A 334 8.53 -21.18 10.51
C CYS A 334 8.62 -22.28 9.44
N LEU A 335 9.74 -22.98 9.34
CA LEU A 335 9.92 -24.08 8.39
C LEU A 335 9.04 -25.29 8.78
N GLU A 336 9.07 -25.67 10.06
CA GLU A 336 8.27 -26.78 10.60
C GLU A 336 6.77 -26.48 10.51
N LEU A 337 6.36 -25.29 10.97
CA LEU A 337 4.97 -24.83 10.90
C LEU A 337 4.49 -24.85 9.45
N PHE A 338 5.23 -24.25 8.52
CA PHE A 338 4.89 -24.27 7.11
C PHE A 338 4.71 -25.69 6.57
N GLY A 339 5.58 -26.63 6.94
CA GLY A 339 5.46 -28.03 6.54
C GLY A 339 4.19 -28.72 7.05
N SER A 340 3.63 -28.25 8.18
CA SER A 340 2.40 -28.80 8.77
C SER A 340 1.11 -28.18 8.23
N ILE A 341 1.14 -26.92 7.77
CA ILE A 341 -0.06 -26.16 7.38
C ILE A 341 -0.16 -25.89 5.87
N SER A 342 0.82 -26.33 5.08
CA SER A 342 0.84 -26.09 3.64
C SER A 342 0.70 -27.35 2.82
N CYS A 343 0.05 -27.22 1.66
CA CYS A 343 -0.02 -28.27 0.66
C CYS A 343 0.19 -27.71 -0.76
N PRO A 344 0.76 -28.49 -1.69
CA PRO A 344 0.86 -28.07 -3.08
C PRO A 344 -0.54 -27.89 -3.70
N GLN A 345 -0.74 -26.81 -4.46
CA GLN A 345 -1.92 -26.68 -5.29
C GLN A 345 -1.76 -27.50 -6.58
N PRO A 346 -2.87 -28.08 -7.10
CA PRO A 346 -2.86 -28.65 -8.43
C PRO A 346 -2.36 -27.61 -9.42
N ALA A 347 -1.44 -28.01 -10.31
CA ALA A 347 -0.97 -27.09 -11.34
C ALA A 347 -2.19 -26.53 -12.08
N PRO A 348 -2.33 -25.19 -12.21
CA PRO A 348 -3.42 -24.64 -12.98
C PRO A 348 -3.36 -25.23 -14.39
N LEU A 349 -4.51 -25.70 -14.90
CA LEU A 349 -4.65 -26.02 -16.31
C LEU A 349 -4.09 -24.84 -17.10
N ARG A 350 -3.15 -25.09 -18.02
CA ARG A 350 -2.45 -24.06 -18.79
C ARG A 350 -3.48 -23.08 -19.38
N GLU A 351 -3.68 -21.95 -18.73
CA GLU A 351 -4.29 -20.80 -19.38
C GLU A 351 -3.25 -20.27 -20.36
N ASN A 352 -3.54 -20.41 -21.65
CA ASN A 352 -2.81 -19.73 -22.71
C ASN A 352 -2.88 -18.22 -22.45
N ARG A 353 -1.93 -17.69 -21.70
CA ARG A 353 -1.64 -16.26 -21.68
C ARG A 353 -0.94 -15.90 -22.98
N ALA A 354 -1.73 -15.74 -24.04
CA ALA A 354 -1.39 -14.82 -25.09
C ALA A 354 -1.60 -13.39 -24.56
N ALA A 355 -0.64 -12.51 -24.86
CA ALA A 355 -0.65 -11.06 -24.69
C ALA A 355 -0.62 -10.53 -23.25
N VAL A 356 0.57 -10.14 -22.78
CA VAL A 356 0.92 -8.72 -22.55
C VAL A 356 2.45 -8.64 -22.72
N ASP A 357 2.86 -8.34 -23.96
CA ASP A 357 4.18 -7.77 -24.29
C ASP A 357 4.11 -6.24 -24.18
#